data_AF-A0A7V3T3C7-F1
#
_entry.id   AF-A0A7V3T3C7-F1
#
_cell.length_a   1.000
_cell.length_b   1.000
_cell.length_c   1.000
_cell.angle_alpha   90.00
_cell.angle_beta   90.00
_cell.angle_gamma   90.00
#
_symmetry.space_group_name_H-M   'P 1'
#
loop_
_entity.id
_entity.type
_entity.pdbx_description
1 polymer ?
#
loop_
_entity_poly.entity_id
_entity_poly.type
_entity_poly.pdbx_seq_one_letter_code
_entity_poly.pdbx_strand_id
1 'polypeptide(L)'
;MGVEARSWGLRAGEVVSVDRRNRPGSGQRDFVVLVPGGMSDLPMVVPEGSTAAPYIELIMGIEQHEFWASGLLKLTAEYPFAQCTFFDLHHTVPFGGELGGGSDLSAFLFVEPRFLPEDLNRFEFRGRQIRFLQAVAITTAEHRFAISHGSDRLEALLE
;
A
#
# COMPACT_ATOMS: atom_id res chain seq x y z
N MET A 1 -27.15 7.51 12.44
CA MET A 1 -27.01 8.08 11.08
C MET A 1 -26.24 7.08 10.25
N GLY A 2 -26.92 6.34 9.38
CA GLY A 2 -26.28 5.34 8.52
C GLY A 2 -25.62 6.03 7.34
N VAL A 3 -24.33 5.79 7.16
CA VAL A 3 -23.62 6.19 5.94
C VAL A 3 -23.98 5.14 4.89
N GLU A 4 -24.67 5.55 3.84
CA GLU A 4 -24.99 4.72 2.69
C GLU A 4 -23.68 4.26 2.03
N ALA A 5 -23.37 2.97 2.12
CA ALA A 5 -22.22 2.39 1.42
C ALA A 5 -22.52 2.38 -0.09
N ARG A 6 -22.15 3.46 -0.77
CA ARG A 6 -22.12 3.51 -2.24
C ARG A 6 -21.00 2.58 -2.70
N SER A 7 -21.32 1.63 -3.58
CA SER A 7 -20.32 0.80 -4.24
C SER A 7 -19.51 1.68 -5.19
N TRP A 8 -18.32 2.08 -4.78
CA TRP A 8 -17.37 2.81 -5.62
C TRP A 8 -16.44 1.81 -6.29
N GLY A 9 -16.39 1.82 -7.62
CA GLY A 9 -15.47 0.97 -8.36
C GLY A 9 -14.13 1.67 -8.49
N LEU A 10 -13.16 1.34 -7.63
CA LEU A 10 -11.76 1.59 -7.98
C LEU A 10 -11.49 0.82 -9.27
N ARG A 11 -10.78 1.44 -10.22
CA ARG A 11 -10.39 0.71 -11.42
C ARG A 11 -9.25 -0.22 -11.02
N ALA A 12 -9.28 -1.46 -11.51
CA ALA A 12 -8.08 -2.29 -11.48
C ALA A 12 -6.96 -1.45 -12.10
N GLY A 13 -5.92 -1.23 -11.31
CA GLY A 13 -4.91 -0.22 -11.55
C GLY A 13 -4.27 -0.28 -12.92
N GLU A 14 -3.75 0.86 -13.40
CA GLU A 14 -2.77 0.82 -14.46
C GLU A 14 -1.53 0.08 -13.95
N VAL A 15 -1.10 -0.94 -14.70
CA VAL A 15 0.19 -1.56 -14.47
C VAL A 15 1.24 -0.61 -15.03
N VAL A 16 1.89 0.15 -14.16
CA VAL A 16 3.01 1.01 -14.57
C VAL A 16 4.27 0.19 -14.34
N SER A 17 4.87 -0.31 -15.42
CA SER A 17 6.22 -0.87 -15.33
C SER A 17 7.19 0.29 -15.08
N VAL A 18 7.72 0.37 -13.85
CA VAL A 18 8.76 1.34 -13.48
C VAL A 18 10.10 0.62 -13.54
N ASP A 19 10.83 0.77 -14.65
CA ASP A 19 12.24 0.38 -14.76
C ASP A 19 13.09 1.38 -13.97
N ARG A 20 13.46 1.02 -12.72
CA ARG A 20 14.37 1.84 -11.93
C ARG A 20 15.81 1.49 -12.27
N ARG A 21 16.41 2.21 -13.22
CA ARG A 21 17.85 2.09 -13.48
C ARG A 21 18.71 2.78 -12.42
N ASN A 22 19.50 1.95 -11.74
CA ASN A 22 20.82 2.16 -11.13
C ASN A 22 21.00 2.95 -9.81
N ARG A 23 21.51 2.21 -8.81
CA ARG A 23 22.71 2.57 -8.04
C ARG A 23 23.75 1.47 -8.26
N PRO A 24 25.03 1.74 -8.57
CA PRO A 24 26.02 0.68 -8.82
C PRO A 24 26.29 -0.15 -7.54
N GLY A 25 26.25 -1.48 -7.65
CA GLY A 25 26.72 -2.40 -6.62
C GLY A 25 25.67 -3.25 -5.89
N SER A 26 24.37 -3.01 -6.09
CA SER A 26 23.32 -3.90 -5.63
C SER A 26 22.95 -4.89 -6.74
N GLY A 27 22.96 -6.19 -6.47
CA GLY A 27 22.55 -7.24 -7.43
C GLY A 27 21.04 -7.23 -7.73
N GLN A 28 20.54 -6.14 -8.33
CA GLN A 28 19.12 -5.85 -8.53
C GLN A 28 18.47 -6.64 -9.67
N ARG A 29 17.16 -6.85 -9.52
CA ARG A 29 16.23 -7.48 -10.46
C ARG A 29 15.17 -6.48 -10.90
N ASP A 30 14.64 -6.66 -12.10
CA ASP A 30 13.50 -5.88 -12.60
C ASP A 30 12.25 -6.15 -11.73
N PHE A 31 11.44 -5.11 -11.51
CA PHE A 31 10.15 -5.23 -10.83
C PHE A 31 9.08 -4.38 -11.54
N VAL A 32 7.83 -4.80 -11.40
CA VAL A 32 6.62 -4.12 -11.85
C VAL A 32 6.02 -3.35 -10.68
N VAL A 33 5.52 -2.14 -10.92
CA VAL A 33 4.79 -1.36 -9.92
C VAL A 33 3.30 -1.40 -10.20
N LEU A 34 2.53 -1.86 -9.22
CA LEU A 34 1.07 -1.79 -9.24
C LEU A 34 0.61 -0.52 -8.52
N VAL A 35 -0.35 0.20 -9.11
CA VAL A 35 -0.99 1.37 -8.50
C VAL A 35 -2.51 1.26 -8.70
N PRO A 36 -3.33 1.08 -7.65
CA PRO A 36 -4.78 1.05 -7.81
C PRO A 36 -5.26 2.44 -8.26
N GLY A 37 -5.99 2.52 -9.37
CA GLY A 37 -6.39 3.81 -9.91
C GLY A 37 -7.56 4.43 -9.15
N GLY A 38 -7.38 5.65 -8.64
CA GLY A 38 -8.47 6.51 -8.16
C GLY A 38 -8.64 6.58 -6.64
N MET A 39 -7.69 6.06 -5.85
CA MET A 39 -7.78 6.14 -4.38
C MET A 39 -7.71 7.58 -3.89
N SER A 40 -6.88 8.41 -4.52
CA SER A 40 -6.70 9.82 -4.17
C SER A 40 -7.78 10.76 -4.71
N ASP A 41 -8.76 10.25 -5.47
CA ASP A 41 -9.87 11.05 -5.97
C ASP A 41 -10.79 11.53 -4.84
N LEU A 42 -10.85 10.78 -3.73
CA LEU A 42 -11.65 11.07 -2.54
C LEU A 42 -10.80 11.02 -1.26
N PRO A 43 -11.14 11.82 -0.24
CA PRO A 43 -10.47 11.73 1.04
C PRO A 43 -10.94 10.48 1.79
N MET A 44 -10.00 9.77 2.42
CA MET A 44 -10.30 8.78 3.46
C MET A 44 -10.90 9.45 4.71
N VAL A 45 -11.50 8.66 5.58
CA VAL A 45 -12.04 9.15 6.85
C VAL A 45 -10.92 9.18 7.89
N VAL A 46 -10.26 10.33 7.99
CA VAL A 46 -9.18 10.58 8.95
C VAL A 46 -9.76 11.23 10.23
N PRO A 47 -9.47 10.71 11.43
CA PRO A 47 -9.91 11.30 12.69
C PRO A 47 -9.39 12.73 12.88
N GLU A 48 -10.19 13.57 13.53
CA GLU A 48 -9.79 14.93 13.90
C GLU A 48 -8.52 14.90 14.77
N GLY A 49 -7.56 15.77 14.47
CA GLY A 49 -6.27 15.84 15.16
C GLY A 49 -5.22 14.82 14.71
N SER A 50 -5.55 13.89 13.80
CA SER A 50 -4.57 12.99 13.19
C SER A 50 -3.66 13.72 12.20
N THR A 51 -2.42 13.26 12.09
CA THR A 51 -1.43 13.72 11.10
C THR A 51 -1.46 12.91 9.79
N ALA A 52 -2.36 11.92 9.69
CA ALA A 52 -2.49 11.08 8.51
C ALA A 52 -2.96 11.90 7.30
N ALA A 53 -2.46 11.54 6.12
CA ALA A 53 -2.87 12.19 4.88
C ALA A 53 -4.28 11.69 4.47
N PRO A 54 -5.25 12.58 4.21
CA PRO A 54 -6.58 12.16 3.79
C PRO A 54 -6.60 11.64 2.35
N TYR A 55 -5.68 12.09 1.50
CA TYR A 55 -5.56 11.64 0.11
C TYR A 55 -4.28 10.82 -0.04
N ILE A 56 -4.44 9.54 -0.38
CA ILE A 56 -3.30 8.65 -0.61
C ILE A 56 -3.47 7.84 -1.89
N GLU A 57 -2.36 7.31 -2.39
CA GLU A 57 -2.33 6.22 -3.34
C GLU A 57 -1.49 5.07 -2.77
N LEU A 58 -1.96 3.84 -2.91
CA LEU A 58 -1.15 2.66 -2.59
C LEU A 58 -0.27 2.29 -3.78
N ILE A 59 0.92 1.78 -3.53
CA ILE A 59 1.79 1.21 -4.57
C ILE A 59 2.37 -0.11 -4.11
N MET A 60 2.69 -1.01 -5.03
CA MET A 60 3.34 -2.28 -4.71
C MET A 60 4.37 -2.62 -5.77
N GLY A 61 5.59 -2.94 -5.35
CA GLY A 61 6.61 -3.51 -6.22
C GLY A 61 6.54 -5.04 -6.20
N ILE A 62 6.49 -5.69 -7.36
CA ILE A 62 6.47 -7.15 -7.52
C ILE A 62 7.42 -7.57 -8.64
N GLU A 63 8.04 -8.75 -8.58
CA GLU A 63 8.96 -9.19 -9.64
C GLU A 63 8.26 -9.35 -11.00
N GLN A 64 7.02 -9.89 -11.01
CA GLN A 64 6.23 -10.12 -12.21
C GLN A 64 4.77 -9.80 -11.96
N HIS A 65 4.04 -9.39 -13.00
CA HIS A 65 2.63 -9.04 -12.87
C HIS A 65 1.78 -10.28 -12.55
N GLU A 66 1.17 -10.27 -11.37
CA GLU A 66 0.31 -11.34 -10.88
C GLU A 66 -1.12 -10.81 -10.67
N PHE A 67 -2.11 -11.42 -11.32
CA PHE A 67 -3.49 -10.95 -11.24
C PHE A 67 -4.06 -10.98 -9.81
N TRP A 68 -3.65 -11.96 -9.00
CA TRP A 68 -4.08 -12.05 -7.60
C TRP A 68 -3.55 -10.86 -6.78
N ALA A 69 -2.32 -10.40 -7.06
CA ALA A 69 -1.71 -9.26 -6.36
C ALA A 69 -2.43 -7.96 -6.70
N SER A 70 -2.74 -7.75 -7.98
CA SER A 70 -3.56 -6.62 -8.45
C SER A 70 -4.96 -6.63 -7.83
N GLY A 71 -5.60 -7.80 -7.76
CA GLY A 71 -6.91 -7.96 -7.11
C GLY A 71 -6.87 -7.65 -5.60
N LEU A 72 -5.84 -8.15 -4.90
CA LEU A 72 -5.67 -7.94 -3.47
C LEU A 72 -5.36 -6.48 -3.13
N LEU A 73 -4.49 -5.84 -3.92
CA LEU A 73 -4.18 -4.42 -3.77
C LEU A 73 -5.42 -3.55 -4.02
N LYS A 74 -6.23 -3.89 -5.03
CA LYS A 74 -7.51 -3.22 -5.28
C LYS A 74 -8.46 -3.34 -4.08
N LEU A 75 -8.68 -4.55 -3.56
CA LEU A 75 -9.55 -4.76 -2.39
C LEU A 75 -9.06 -3.97 -1.18
N THR A 76 -7.74 -3.94 -0.97
CA THR A 76 -7.11 -3.15 0.09
C THR A 76 -7.36 -1.66 -0.10
N ALA A 77 -7.21 -1.13 -1.32
CA ALA A 77 -7.44 0.28 -1.62
C ALA A 77 -8.92 0.71 -1.45
N GLU A 78 -9.89 -0.20 -1.64
CA GLU A 78 -11.31 0.06 -1.40
C GLU A 78 -11.67 0.06 0.10
N TYR A 79 -10.90 -0.64 0.93
CA TYR A 79 -11.16 -0.84 2.36
C TYR A 79 -11.41 0.43 3.17
N PRO A 80 -10.57 1.50 3.11
CA PRO A 80 -10.78 2.68 3.93
C PRO A 80 -12.12 3.39 3.64
N PHE A 81 -12.57 3.36 2.38
CA PHE A 81 -13.87 3.92 2.00
C PHE A 81 -15.03 3.02 2.44
N ALA A 82 -14.88 1.71 2.27
CA ALA A 82 -15.91 0.74 2.66
C ALA A 82 -16.14 0.71 4.18
N GLN A 83 -15.08 0.90 4.98
CA GLN A 83 -15.13 0.81 6.44
C GLN A 83 -15.11 2.17 7.14
N CYS A 84 -15.18 3.29 6.38
CA CYS A 84 -15.08 4.64 6.93
C CYS A 84 -13.85 4.81 7.84
N THR A 85 -12.69 4.39 7.36
CA THR A 85 -11.40 4.44 8.06
C THR A 85 -10.32 5.05 7.14
N PHE A 86 -9.05 4.98 7.56
CA PHE A 86 -7.90 5.50 6.84
C PHE A 86 -6.70 4.54 6.96
N PHE A 87 -5.75 4.71 6.04
CA PHE A 87 -4.42 4.13 6.17
C PHE A 87 -3.39 5.21 6.45
N ASP A 88 -2.34 4.84 7.18
CA ASP A 88 -1.14 5.64 7.37
C ASP A 88 0.08 4.70 7.46
N LEU A 89 1.26 5.29 7.55
CA LEU A 89 2.51 4.56 7.75
C LEU A 89 2.43 3.60 8.93
N HIS A 90 3.10 2.46 8.78
CA HIS A 90 3.21 1.39 9.76
C HIS A 90 1.89 0.67 10.10
N HIS A 91 0.76 1.03 9.47
CA HIS A 91 -0.45 0.22 9.56
C HIS A 91 -0.22 -1.14 8.88
N THR A 92 -0.80 -2.20 9.44
CA THR A 92 -0.88 -3.52 8.81
C THR A 92 -2.31 -3.88 8.44
N VAL A 93 -2.47 -4.58 7.33
CA VAL A 93 -3.77 -5.07 6.85
C VAL A 93 -3.70 -6.57 6.62
N PRO A 94 -4.26 -7.40 7.51
CA PRO A 94 -4.30 -8.85 7.32
C PRO A 94 -5.31 -9.28 6.27
N PHE A 95 -5.01 -10.35 5.53
CA PHE A 95 -5.91 -10.93 4.52
C PHE A 95 -6.83 -12.02 5.07
N GLY A 96 -6.76 -12.32 6.36
CA GLY A 96 -7.55 -13.36 7.02
C GLY A 96 -6.98 -14.78 6.87
N GLY A 97 -5.76 -14.92 6.32
CA GLY A 97 -5.05 -16.20 6.16
C GLY A 97 -3.83 -16.05 5.26
N GLU A 98 -3.13 -17.17 5.02
CA GLU A 98 -2.07 -17.25 4.02
C GLU A 98 -2.63 -16.99 2.62
N LEU A 99 -1.90 -16.20 1.83
CA LEU A 99 -2.16 -16.05 0.40
C LEU A 99 -1.85 -17.38 -0.26
N GLY A 100 -2.88 -18.06 -0.77
CA GLY A 100 -2.77 -19.40 -1.32
C GLY A 100 -1.65 -19.56 -2.38
N GLY A 101 -1.24 -20.80 -2.62
CA GLY A 101 -0.09 -21.10 -3.51
C GLY A 101 1.20 -21.44 -2.77
N GLY A 102 1.12 -21.74 -1.46
CA GLY A 102 2.27 -22.16 -0.64
C GLY A 102 3.11 -21.00 -0.11
N SER A 103 2.62 -19.76 -0.24
CA SER A 103 3.23 -18.58 0.36
C SER A 103 2.74 -18.40 1.80
N ASP A 104 3.62 -17.97 2.70
CA ASP A 104 3.29 -17.62 4.09
C ASP A 104 2.89 -16.14 4.27
N LEU A 105 2.79 -15.40 3.16
CA LEU A 105 2.32 -14.01 3.11
C LEU A 105 0.89 -13.92 3.62
N SER A 106 0.62 -12.98 4.53
CA SER A 106 -0.68 -12.92 5.22
C SER A 106 -1.20 -11.51 5.51
N ALA A 107 -0.37 -10.48 5.29
CA ALA A 107 -0.76 -9.10 5.49
C ALA A 107 0.03 -8.16 4.57
N PHE A 108 -0.45 -6.93 4.45
CA PHE A 108 0.38 -5.79 4.04
C PHE A 108 0.89 -5.04 5.25
N LEU A 109 2.11 -4.51 5.13
CA LEU A 109 2.64 -3.40 5.91
C LEU A 109 2.71 -2.18 4.99
N PHE A 110 2.27 -1.02 5.47
CA PHE A 110 2.42 0.24 4.73
C PHE A 110 3.67 1.00 5.17
N VAL A 111 4.53 1.29 4.21
CA VAL A 111 5.82 1.97 4.42
C VAL A 111 5.98 3.13 3.43
N GLU A 112 7.00 3.96 3.65
CA GLU A 112 7.41 4.95 2.64
C GLU A 112 7.89 4.23 1.36
N PRO A 113 7.51 4.70 0.17
CA PRO A 113 7.99 4.16 -1.10
C PRO A 113 9.51 4.09 -1.20
N ARG A 114 10.07 2.88 -1.18
CA ARG A 114 11.53 2.67 -1.29
C ARG A 114 12.02 2.78 -2.73
N PHE A 115 11.14 2.50 -3.69
CA PHE A 115 11.44 2.53 -5.11
C PHE A 115 11.01 3.83 -5.81
N LEU A 116 10.42 4.80 -5.11
CA LEU A 116 10.19 6.14 -5.64
C LEU A 116 11.28 7.11 -5.14
N PRO A 117 11.68 8.10 -5.96
CA PRO A 117 12.46 9.24 -5.47
C PRO A 117 11.78 9.89 -4.25
N GLU A 118 12.55 10.32 -3.25
CA GLU A 118 12.01 10.88 -2.00
C GLU A 118 11.07 12.08 -2.23
N ASP A 119 11.34 12.87 -3.29
CA ASP A 119 10.52 14.01 -3.70
C ASP A 119 9.17 13.61 -4.31
N LEU A 120 8.96 12.33 -4.64
CA LEU A 120 7.69 11.80 -5.13
C LEU A 120 6.84 11.14 -4.05
N ASN A 121 7.32 11.01 -2.80
CA ASN A 121 6.50 10.45 -1.71
C ASN A 121 5.31 11.36 -1.35
N ARG A 122 5.37 12.64 -1.76
CA ARG A 122 4.27 13.60 -1.67
C ARG A 122 4.16 14.39 -2.98
N PHE A 123 3.04 14.24 -3.67
CA PHE A 123 2.79 14.89 -4.94
C PHE A 123 1.57 15.81 -4.85
N GLU A 124 1.67 17.03 -5.38
CA GLU A 124 0.51 17.90 -5.48
C GLU A 124 -0.24 17.63 -6.80
N PHE A 125 -1.52 17.26 -6.68
CA PHE A 125 -2.40 17.10 -7.84
C PHE A 125 -3.71 17.82 -7.62
N ARG A 126 -4.09 18.69 -8.55
CA ARG A 126 -5.35 19.47 -8.49
C ARG A 126 -5.53 20.20 -7.14
N GLY A 127 -4.44 20.76 -6.60
CA GLY A 127 -4.43 21.48 -5.31
C GLY A 127 -4.54 20.59 -4.07
N ARG A 128 -4.34 19.28 -4.21
CA ARG A 128 -4.36 18.30 -3.11
C ARG A 128 -2.98 17.70 -2.94
N GLN A 129 -2.56 17.55 -1.69
CA GLN A 129 -1.35 16.80 -1.34
C GLN A 129 -1.70 15.32 -1.28
N ILE A 130 -1.14 14.53 -2.20
CA ILE A 130 -1.30 13.08 -2.27
C ILE A 130 -0.06 12.44 -1.66
N ARG A 131 -0.23 11.55 -0.69
CA ARG A 131 0.86 10.72 -0.16
C ARG A 131 0.83 9.34 -0.83
N PHE A 132 1.98 8.83 -1.22
CA PHE A 132 2.10 7.43 -1.62
C PHE A 132 2.45 6.56 -0.43
N LEU A 133 1.80 5.42 -0.28
CA LEU A 133 2.18 4.37 0.67
C LEU A 133 2.54 3.10 -0.11
N GLN A 134 3.71 2.54 0.15
CA GLN A 134 4.07 1.24 -0.38
C GLN A 134 3.45 0.13 0.45
N ALA A 135 2.66 -0.74 -0.18
CA ALA A 135 2.18 -1.99 0.37
C ALA A 135 3.25 -3.06 0.22
N VAL A 136 3.88 -3.46 1.32
CA VAL A 136 4.82 -4.57 1.39
C VAL A 136 4.08 -5.80 1.89
N ALA A 137 4.04 -6.86 1.08
CA ALA A 137 3.50 -8.14 1.55
C ALA A 137 4.43 -8.72 2.60
N ILE A 138 3.88 -9.08 3.76
CA ILE A 138 4.62 -9.64 4.89
C ILE A 138 4.07 -11.00 5.30
N THR A 139 4.94 -11.85 5.83
CA THR A 139 4.62 -13.20 6.29
C THR A 139 3.78 -13.17 7.56
N THR A 140 3.17 -14.31 7.90
CA THR A 140 2.48 -14.48 9.18
C THR A 140 3.41 -14.23 10.38
N ALA A 141 4.68 -14.64 10.29
CA ALA A 141 5.65 -14.44 11.35
C ALA A 141 6.00 -12.95 11.52
N GLU A 142 6.24 -12.25 10.41
CA GLU A 142 6.50 -10.82 10.39
C GLU A 142 5.32 -10.02 10.91
N HIS A 143 4.08 -10.35 10.49
CA HIS A 143 2.90 -9.67 10.98
C HIS A 143 2.72 -9.86 12.51
N ARG A 144 2.95 -11.07 13.03
CA ARG A 144 2.95 -11.31 14.49
C ARG A 144 4.06 -10.54 15.20
N PHE A 145 5.24 -10.41 14.57
CA PHE A 145 6.33 -9.62 15.10
C PHE A 145 5.93 -8.14 15.19
N ALA A 146 5.33 -7.56 14.14
CA ALA A 146 4.85 -6.18 14.13
C ALA A 146 3.81 -5.92 15.22
N ILE A 147 2.84 -6.83 15.42
CA ILE A 147 1.86 -6.73 16.51
C ILE A 147 2.54 -6.70 17.89
N SER A 148 3.59 -7.50 18.07
CA SER A 148 4.23 -7.69 19.38
C SER A 148 5.30 -6.64 19.69
N HIS A 149 5.97 -6.09 18.68
CA HIS A 149 7.16 -5.25 18.84
C HIS A 149 7.05 -3.86 18.19
N GLY A 150 6.01 -3.62 17.39
CA GLY A 150 5.84 -2.41 16.59
C GLY A 150 6.17 -2.64 15.11
N SER A 151 5.32 -2.10 14.24
CA SER A 151 5.50 -2.14 12.79
C SER A 151 6.70 -1.32 12.30
N ASP A 152 7.03 -0.23 13.00
CA ASP A 152 8.23 0.58 12.77
C ASP A 152 9.51 -0.25 12.96
N ARG A 153 9.54 -1.13 13.96
CA ARG A 153 10.65 -2.06 14.17
C ARG A 153 10.72 -3.14 13.11
N LEU A 154 9.57 -3.64 12.63
CA LEU A 154 9.56 -4.58 11.52
C LEU A 154 10.12 -3.92 10.26
N GLU A 155 9.68 -2.69 9.94
CA GLU A 155 10.16 -1.96 8.77
C GLU A 155 11.68 -1.83 8.74
N ALA A 156 12.30 -1.49 9.88
CA ALA A 156 13.75 -1.38 10.02
C ALA A 156 14.51 -2.71 9.82
N LEU A 157 13.84 -3.86 9.94
CA LEU A 157 14.43 -5.18 9.67
C LEU A 157 14.30 -5.60 8.20
N LEU A 158 13.44 -4.94 7.43
CA LEU A 158 13.20 -5.22 6.01
C LEU A 158 14.10 -4.39 5.08
N GLU A 159 14.94 -3.50 5.62
CA GLU A 159 15.92 -2.69 4.89
C GLU A 159 17.27 -3.41 4.73
#